data_AF-A0A8J3ZVJ6-F1
#
_entry.id   AF-A0A8J3ZVJ6-F1
#
_cell.length_a   1.000
_cell.length_b   1.000
_cell.length_c   1.000
_cell.angle_alpha   90.00
_cell.angle_beta   90.00
_cell.angle_gamma   90.00
#
_symmetry.space_group_name_H-M   'P 1'
#
loop_
_entity.id
_entity.type
_entity.pdbx_description
1 polymer ?
#
loop_
_entity_poly.entity_id
_entity_poly.type
_entity_poly.pdbx_seq_one_letter_code
_entity_poly.pdbx_strand_id
1 'polypeptide(L)'
;MRARLVGDGVENPANARALLDTAAMFEVPCLFRDTRGLADRWSVERGGRPLPTVGRGEVPAPVVAVENTPGAGSVFTARPPAGRPSIVVGNERRGIRADLLSAAALSVQIPSPGRGVDTLNVASAAAVALYYLLGATGRRTPRSSRSEAHRPAVLLVGPRDHVEAGSALRSAAAFGWQTVGLDDRDKVWFGTPRTMRAEGRAAARSHRNPLRVVPASGDVHSGYERVVVAGAHVPGPPLHRVDLTGGPRTALVIPDGTVPEGVGVEYARVDVPGSDDRYRLVASIVLAEAARQLGIRPTTRPRRFAYESTLTLVPPDSDLVHPHELLAY
;
A
#
# COMPACT_ATOMS: atom_id res chain seq x y z
N MET A 1 -21.89 11.55 -4.34
CA MET A 1 -20.74 10.98 -3.60
C MET A 1 -20.94 9.50 -3.40
N ARG A 2 -19.88 8.72 -3.60
CA ARG A 2 -19.89 7.25 -3.63
C ARG A 2 -19.63 6.61 -2.26
N ALA A 3 -18.90 7.27 -1.36
CA ALA A 3 -18.66 6.86 0.02
C ALA A 3 -18.09 8.05 0.82
N ARG A 4 -17.69 7.78 2.07
CA ARG A 4 -16.90 8.67 2.93
C ARG A 4 -15.88 7.83 3.70
N LEU A 5 -14.68 8.37 3.93
CA LEU A 5 -13.61 7.75 4.70
C LEU A 5 -13.71 8.21 6.16
N VAL A 6 -13.55 7.30 7.11
CA VAL A 6 -13.59 7.62 8.54
C VAL A 6 -12.38 7.00 9.25
N GLY A 7 -11.58 7.83 9.91
CA GLY A 7 -10.54 7.36 10.84
C GLY A 7 -11.10 7.24 12.26
N ASP A 8 -11.13 6.03 12.82
CA ASP A 8 -11.59 5.77 14.18
C ASP A 8 -10.42 5.71 15.16
N GLY A 9 -10.36 6.66 16.09
CA GLY A 9 -9.33 6.67 17.14
C GLY A 9 -7.90 6.81 16.63
N VAL A 10 -7.70 7.41 15.46
CA VAL A 10 -6.37 7.77 14.94
C VAL A 10 -5.68 8.71 15.93
N GLU A 11 -4.46 8.41 16.33
CA GLU A 11 -3.75 9.19 17.37
C GLU A 11 -2.69 10.13 16.77
N ASN A 12 -2.05 9.70 15.68
CA ASN A 12 -0.94 10.41 15.06
C ASN A 12 -1.42 11.40 13.99
N PRO A 13 -1.14 12.71 14.13
CA PRO A 13 -1.50 13.71 13.11
C PRO A 13 -0.89 13.45 11.73
N ALA A 14 0.25 12.76 11.62
CA ALA A 14 0.81 12.38 10.31
C ALA A 14 -0.08 11.34 9.59
N ASN A 15 -0.65 10.38 10.33
CA ASN A 15 -1.58 9.40 9.76
C ASN A 15 -2.94 10.03 9.45
N ALA A 16 -3.39 11.00 10.25
CA ALA A 16 -4.57 11.79 9.92
C ALA A 16 -4.37 12.58 8.62
N ARG A 17 -3.22 13.24 8.43
CA ARG A 17 -2.89 13.91 7.17
C ARG A 17 -2.85 12.92 6.01
N ALA A 18 -2.23 11.76 6.19
CA ALA A 18 -2.19 10.71 5.18
C ALA A 18 -3.59 10.22 4.78
N LEU A 19 -4.52 10.08 5.73
CA LEU A 19 -5.92 9.73 5.45
C LEU A 19 -6.67 10.84 4.71
N LEU A 20 -6.37 12.12 5.00
CA LEU A 20 -6.90 13.24 4.21
C LEU A 20 -6.41 13.19 2.76
N ASP A 21 -5.13 12.90 2.55
CA ASP A 21 -4.54 12.74 1.20
C ASP A 21 -5.20 11.54 0.49
N THR A 22 -5.41 10.41 1.17
CA THR A 22 -6.18 9.28 0.62
C THR A 22 -7.59 9.68 0.23
N ALA A 23 -8.31 10.42 1.08
CA ALA A 23 -9.66 10.85 0.78
C ALA A 23 -9.72 11.81 -0.42
N ALA A 24 -8.72 12.69 -0.57
CA ALA A 24 -8.56 13.58 -1.71
C ALA A 24 -8.34 12.79 -3.01
N MET A 25 -7.44 11.79 -3.00
CA MET A 25 -7.16 10.89 -4.13
C MET A 25 -8.43 10.19 -4.65
N PHE A 26 -9.39 9.91 -3.77
CA PHE A 26 -10.67 9.26 -4.12
C PHE A 26 -11.87 10.22 -4.22
N GLU A 27 -11.65 11.53 -4.06
CA GLU A 27 -12.70 12.56 -4.04
C GLU A 27 -13.85 12.25 -3.06
N VAL A 28 -13.50 11.70 -1.88
CA VAL A 28 -14.45 11.39 -0.81
C VAL A 28 -14.24 12.30 0.40
N PRO A 29 -15.30 12.61 1.17
CA PRO A 29 -15.12 13.25 2.47
C PRO A 29 -14.32 12.35 3.41
N CYS A 30 -13.46 12.96 4.23
CA CYS A 30 -12.77 12.30 5.34
C CYS A 30 -13.26 12.88 6.66
N LEU A 31 -13.64 12.01 7.60
CA LEU A 31 -14.04 12.39 8.96
C LEU A 31 -13.18 11.63 9.98
N PHE A 32 -13.02 12.21 11.16
CA PHE A 32 -12.28 11.59 12.25
C PHE A 32 -13.19 11.44 13.47
N ARG A 33 -13.38 10.19 13.93
CA ARG A 33 -14.02 9.92 15.20
C ARG A 33 -12.96 10.08 16.29
N ASP A 34 -12.80 11.32 16.76
CA ASP A 34 -11.78 11.63 17.74
C ASP A 34 -12.18 11.10 19.13
N THR A 35 -11.52 10.02 19.52
CA THR A 35 -11.68 9.44 20.85
C THR A 35 -10.42 9.52 21.68
N ARG A 36 -9.37 10.21 21.18
CA ARG A 36 -8.01 10.16 21.70
C ARG A 36 -7.26 11.50 21.67
N GLY A 37 -7.97 12.61 21.49
CA GLY A 37 -7.39 13.96 21.43
C GLY A 37 -6.56 14.16 20.17
N LEU A 38 -6.98 13.58 19.04
CA LEU A 38 -6.38 13.88 17.75
C LEU A 38 -6.60 15.34 17.36
N ALA A 39 -7.81 15.86 17.61
CA ALA A 39 -8.16 17.24 17.33
C ALA A 39 -7.28 18.21 18.13
N ASP A 40 -7.02 17.91 19.40
CA ASP A 40 -6.15 18.72 20.26
C ASP A 40 -4.69 18.73 19.78
N ARG A 41 -4.23 17.62 19.18
CA ARG A 41 -2.88 17.50 18.62
C ARG A 41 -2.79 17.95 17.16
N TRP A 42 -3.91 18.33 16.55
CA TRP A 42 -3.95 18.76 15.16
C TRP A 42 -3.58 20.23 15.07
N SER A 43 -2.60 20.54 14.22
CA SER A 43 -2.33 21.91 13.82
C SER A 43 -2.93 22.17 12.44
N VAL A 44 -3.61 23.31 12.29
CA VAL A 44 -4.12 23.79 11.00
C VAL A 44 -2.98 23.94 9.99
N GLU A 45 -1.78 24.31 10.41
CA GLU A 45 -0.61 24.41 9.53
C GLU A 45 -0.25 23.07 8.88
N ARG A 46 -0.43 21.97 9.61
CA ARG A 46 -0.20 20.61 9.08
C ARG A 46 -1.30 20.19 8.10
N GLY A 47 -2.53 20.67 8.32
CA GLY A 47 -3.72 20.25 7.61
C GLY A 47 -4.18 21.13 6.46
N GLY A 48 -3.74 22.40 6.44
CA GLY A 48 -4.35 23.49 5.68
C GLY A 48 -5.77 23.88 6.15
N ARG A 49 -6.38 23.11 7.06
CA ARG A 49 -7.75 23.29 7.55
C ARG A 49 -7.97 22.64 8.92
N PRO A 50 -9.02 23.03 9.66
CA PRO A 50 -9.45 22.31 10.85
C PRO A 50 -9.73 20.83 10.56
N LEU A 51 -9.46 19.96 11.54
CA LEU A 51 -9.70 18.53 11.40
C LEU A 51 -11.22 18.26 11.33
N PRO A 52 -11.74 17.63 10.27
CA PRO A 52 -13.16 17.30 10.21
C PRO A 52 -13.49 16.17 11.19
N THR A 53 -14.15 16.47 12.30
CA THR A 53 -14.51 15.47 13.32
C THR A 53 -15.97 15.05 13.25
N VAL A 54 -16.25 13.85 13.76
CA VAL A 54 -17.60 13.30 13.93
C VAL A 54 -17.75 12.80 15.37
N GLY A 55 -18.94 13.00 15.97
CA GLY A 55 -19.23 12.58 17.33
C GLY A 55 -19.16 11.07 17.53
N ARG A 56 -19.06 10.62 18.80
CA ARG A 56 -18.84 9.20 19.13
C ARG A 56 -19.96 8.27 18.66
N GLY A 57 -21.20 8.74 18.48
CA GLY A 57 -22.32 7.95 17.97
C GLY A 57 -22.77 8.30 16.55
N GLU A 58 -22.02 9.17 15.85
CA GLU A 58 -22.53 9.88 14.68
C GLU A 58 -21.92 9.40 13.35
N VAL A 59 -21.14 8.32 13.36
CA VAL A 59 -20.56 7.78 12.12
C VAL A 59 -21.70 7.37 11.18
N PRO A 60 -21.85 8.00 10.01
CA PRO A 60 -23.03 7.77 9.17
C PRO A 60 -23.11 6.33 8.67
N ALA A 61 -24.26 5.69 8.81
CA ALA A 61 -24.53 4.37 8.27
C ALA A 61 -24.74 4.43 6.73
N PRO A 62 -24.52 3.31 6.00
CA PRO A 62 -24.01 2.03 6.50
C PRO A 62 -22.49 2.07 6.77
N VAL A 63 -22.04 1.39 7.83
CA VAL A 63 -20.63 1.28 8.18
C VAL A 63 -20.00 0.07 7.49
N VAL A 64 -18.86 0.28 6.83
CA VAL A 64 -17.98 -0.77 6.33
C VAL A 64 -16.68 -0.71 7.12
N ALA A 65 -16.45 -1.68 7.99
CA ALA A 65 -15.24 -1.77 8.80
C ALA A 65 -14.11 -2.44 8.00
N VAL A 66 -12.98 -1.77 7.87
CA VAL A 66 -11.75 -2.32 7.28
C VAL A 66 -10.82 -2.74 8.42
N GLU A 67 -10.91 -4.00 8.82
CA GLU A 67 -10.20 -4.55 9.97
C GLU A 67 -9.90 -6.04 9.79
N ASN A 68 -8.79 -6.50 10.36
CA ASN A 68 -8.44 -7.91 10.38
C ASN A 68 -9.14 -8.62 11.56
N THR A 69 -10.48 -8.62 11.56
CA THR A 69 -11.28 -9.36 12.55
C THR A 69 -11.61 -10.77 12.05
N PRO A 70 -11.79 -11.75 12.97
CA PRO A 70 -12.31 -13.06 12.61
C PRO A 70 -13.63 -12.94 11.83
N GLY A 71 -13.73 -13.62 10.69
CA GLY A 71 -14.93 -13.59 9.84
C GLY A 71 -15.03 -12.41 8.87
N ALA A 72 -14.08 -11.46 8.89
CA ALA A 72 -14.04 -10.38 7.90
C ALA A 72 -13.83 -10.95 6.48
N GLY A 73 -14.66 -10.50 5.54
CA GLY A 73 -14.55 -10.88 4.12
C GLY A 73 -13.33 -10.23 3.45
N SER A 74 -12.88 -10.76 2.31
CA SER A 74 -11.81 -10.11 1.54
C SER A 74 -12.31 -8.84 0.86
N VAL A 75 -11.58 -7.73 0.99
CA VAL A 75 -11.89 -6.49 0.29
C VAL A 75 -11.89 -6.66 -1.23
N PHE A 76 -11.14 -7.62 -1.76
CA PHE A 76 -11.02 -7.90 -3.19
C PHE A 76 -12.29 -8.48 -3.83
N THR A 77 -13.16 -9.07 -3.00
CA THR A 77 -14.40 -9.74 -3.43
C THR A 77 -15.65 -9.15 -2.77
N ALA A 78 -15.46 -8.21 -1.84
CA ALA A 78 -16.53 -7.62 -1.07
C ALA A 78 -17.43 -6.72 -1.92
N ARG A 79 -18.71 -6.70 -1.58
CA ARG A 79 -19.67 -5.75 -2.13
C ARG A 79 -20.06 -4.77 -1.04
N PRO A 80 -19.70 -3.48 -1.16
CA PRO A 80 -20.17 -2.51 -0.18
C PRO A 80 -21.70 -2.41 -0.25
N PRO A 81 -22.35 -2.10 0.88
CA PRO A 81 -23.78 -1.83 0.92
C PRO A 81 -24.13 -0.65 0.01
N ALA A 82 -25.37 -0.65 -0.49
CA ALA A 82 -25.87 0.43 -1.34
C ALA A 82 -25.88 1.79 -0.62
N GLY A 83 -25.91 2.87 -1.41
CA GLY A 83 -25.95 4.24 -0.89
C GLY A 83 -24.56 4.83 -0.70
N ARG A 84 -24.32 5.47 0.46
CA ARG A 84 -23.10 6.21 0.77
C ARG A 84 -22.42 5.64 2.03
N PRO A 85 -21.75 4.49 1.93
CA PRO A 85 -21.13 3.86 3.10
C PRO A 85 -20.03 4.74 3.71
N SER A 86 -19.88 4.61 5.02
CA SER A 86 -18.70 5.07 5.76
C SER A 86 -17.69 3.93 5.80
N ILE A 87 -16.59 4.09 5.06
CA ILE A 87 -15.45 3.17 5.08
C ILE A 87 -14.60 3.55 6.28
N VAL A 88 -14.60 2.70 7.30
CA VAL A 88 -13.93 2.97 8.58
C VAL A 88 -12.61 2.22 8.64
N VAL A 89 -11.54 2.92 8.98
CA VAL A 89 -10.22 2.36 9.32
C VAL A 89 -9.85 2.73 10.75
N GLY A 90 -9.19 1.81 11.44
CA GLY A 90 -8.93 1.91 12.88
C GLY A 90 -7.56 2.48 13.26
N ASN A 91 -7.36 2.60 14.56
CA ASN A 91 -6.09 2.93 15.17
C ASN A 91 -5.02 1.87 14.85
N GLU A 92 -3.77 2.28 14.68
CA GLU A 92 -2.68 1.41 14.24
C GLU A 92 -2.34 0.30 15.25
N ARG A 93 -2.66 0.50 16.54
CA ARG A 93 -2.38 -0.47 17.62
C ARG A 93 -3.63 -1.19 18.11
N ARG A 94 -4.77 -0.50 18.12
CA ARG A 94 -6.01 -0.98 18.75
C ARG A 94 -7.12 -1.32 17.75
N GLY A 95 -6.91 -1.03 16.46
CA GLY A 95 -7.90 -1.25 15.43
C GLY A 95 -9.12 -0.35 15.59
N ILE A 96 -10.21 -0.79 14.96
CA ILE A 96 -11.54 -0.16 15.08
C ILE A 96 -12.15 -0.52 16.43
N ARG A 97 -12.81 0.44 17.10
CA ARG A 97 -13.51 0.20 18.35
C ARG A 97 -14.65 -0.81 18.18
N ALA A 98 -14.88 -1.58 19.24
CA ALA A 98 -15.86 -2.66 19.27
C ALA A 98 -17.28 -2.21 18.92
N ASP A 99 -17.68 -1.00 19.33
CA ASP A 99 -19.00 -0.46 19.03
C ASP A 99 -19.25 -0.24 17.53
N LEU A 100 -18.26 0.31 16.81
CA LEU A 100 -18.33 0.44 15.35
C LEU A 100 -18.22 -0.90 14.63
N LEU A 101 -17.41 -1.82 15.15
CA LEU A 101 -17.32 -3.18 14.60
C LEU A 101 -18.66 -3.92 14.73
N SER A 102 -19.33 -3.81 15.89
CA SER A 102 -20.66 -4.41 16.11
C SER A 102 -21.75 -3.75 15.26
N ALA A 103 -21.63 -2.45 14.97
CA ALA A 103 -22.57 -1.72 14.12
C ALA A 103 -22.25 -1.83 12.61
N ALA A 104 -21.15 -2.49 12.23
CA ALA A 104 -20.74 -2.59 10.84
C ALA A 104 -21.73 -3.43 10.03
N ALA A 105 -22.26 -2.84 8.95
CA ALA A 105 -23.08 -3.56 7.98
C ALA A 105 -22.23 -4.57 7.18
N LEU A 106 -20.91 -4.33 7.11
CA LEU A 106 -19.95 -5.19 6.46
C LEU A 106 -18.57 -5.02 7.13
N SER A 107 -17.92 -6.14 7.43
CA SER A 107 -16.52 -6.15 7.87
C SER A 107 -15.65 -6.79 6.79
N VAL A 108 -14.65 -6.06 6.32
CA VAL A 108 -13.68 -6.52 5.32
C VAL A 108 -12.26 -6.43 5.86
N GLN A 109 -11.40 -7.29 5.35
CA GLN A 109 -9.97 -7.26 5.57
C GLN A 109 -9.25 -7.15 4.22
N ILE A 110 -8.05 -6.58 4.26
CA ILE A 110 -7.08 -6.68 3.17
C ILE A 110 -6.29 -7.96 3.44
N PRO A 111 -6.46 -9.02 2.64
CA PRO A 111 -5.75 -10.26 2.95
C PRO A 111 -4.24 -10.06 2.83
N SER A 112 -3.49 -10.63 3.78
CA SER A 112 -2.02 -10.66 3.80
C SER A 112 -1.54 -12.11 3.98
N PRO A 113 -0.35 -12.49 3.47
CA PRO A 113 0.09 -13.89 3.44
C PRO A 113 0.45 -14.51 4.81
N GLY A 114 0.59 -13.74 5.90
CA GLY A 114 1.01 -14.31 7.20
C GLY A 114 0.55 -13.54 8.44
N ARG A 115 0.43 -14.24 9.57
CA ARG A 115 0.08 -13.69 10.90
C ARG A 115 1.24 -12.90 11.58
N GLY A 116 2.42 -12.86 10.95
CA GLY A 116 3.63 -12.24 11.51
C GLY A 116 4.19 -11.06 10.71
N VAL A 117 3.60 -10.71 9.56
CA VAL A 117 3.97 -9.50 8.81
C VAL A 117 3.04 -8.37 9.27
N ASP A 118 3.63 -7.22 9.61
CA ASP A 118 2.86 -6.08 10.08
C ASP A 118 1.83 -5.62 9.04
N THR A 119 0.68 -5.17 9.55
CA THR A 119 -0.39 -4.56 8.76
C THR A 119 0.13 -3.39 7.91
N LEU A 120 -0.60 -3.00 6.87
CA LEU A 120 -0.32 -1.81 6.08
C LEU A 120 -0.30 -0.53 6.94
N ASN A 121 0.29 0.56 6.43
CA ASN A 121 -0.03 1.89 6.96
C ASN A 121 -1.55 2.12 6.86
N VAL A 122 -2.16 2.82 7.83
CA VAL A 122 -3.61 3.01 7.86
C VAL A 122 -4.14 3.74 6.62
N ALA A 123 -3.40 4.72 6.09
CA ALA A 123 -3.77 5.44 4.87
C ALA A 123 -3.60 4.56 3.61
N SER A 124 -2.55 3.74 3.56
CA SER A 124 -2.37 2.70 2.53
C SER A 124 -3.51 1.67 2.56
N ALA A 125 -3.92 1.22 3.74
CA ALA A 125 -5.06 0.31 3.91
C ALA A 125 -6.36 0.98 3.42
N ALA A 126 -6.58 2.23 3.80
CA ALA A 126 -7.72 3.02 3.32
C ALA A 126 -7.73 3.15 1.79
N ALA A 127 -6.57 3.43 1.16
CA ALA A 127 -6.47 3.59 -0.29
C ALA A 127 -6.78 2.28 -1.02
N VAL A 128 -6.22 1.16 -0.56
CA VAL A 128 -6.55 -0.18 -1.10
C VAL A 128 -8.04 -0.46 -0.94
N ALA A 129 -8.60 -0.21 0.25
CA ALA A 129 -10.02 -0.47 0.49
C ALA A 129 -10.93 0.38 -0.39
N LEU A 130 -10.67 1.69 -0.50
CA LEU A 130 -11.43 2.59 -1.37
C LEU A 130 -11.31 2.19 -2.84
N TYR A 131 -10.11 1.81 -3.31
CA TYR A 131 -9.91 1.34 -4.68
C TYR A 131 -10.80 0.15 -5.04
N TYR A 132 -10.88 -0.86 -4.16
CA TYR A 132 -11.68 -2.05 -4.41
C TYR A 132 -13.18 -1.90 -4.15
N LEU A 133 -13.55 -1.11 -3.14
CA LEU A 133 -14.95 -0.93 -2.76
C LEU A 133 -15.64 0.09 -3.69
N LEU A 134 -14.93 1.11 -4.15
CA LEU A 134 -15.50 2.13 -5.05
C LEU A 134 -15.28 1.84 -6.53
N GLY A 135 -14.18 1.17 -6.87
CA GLY A 135 -13.96 0.64 -8.21
C GLY A 135 -14.81 -0.61 -8.41
N ALA A 136 -15.39 -0.83 -9.60
CA ALA A 136 -16.05 -2.09 -9.96
C ALA A 136 -15.07 -3.30 -10.04
N THR A 137 -13.90 -3.18 -9.40
CA THR A 137 -12.81 -4.14 -9.30
C THR A 137 -13.02 -5.16 -8.19
N GLY A 138 -13.85 -4.87 -7.17
CA GLY A 138 -14.16 -5.71 -6.00
C GLY A 138 -14.91 -7.02 -6.28
N ARG A 139 -14.81 -7.60 -7.48
CA ARG A 139 -15.46 -8.87 -7.88
C ARG A 139 -14.52 -9.85 -8.55
N ARG A 140 -13.21 -9.72 -8.32
CA ARG A 140 -12.21 -10.44 -9.13
C ARG A 140 -11.56 -11.55 -8.34
N THR A 141 -11.72 -12.76 -8.83
CA THR A 141 -11.02 -13.94 -8.33
C THR A 141 -9.52 -13.84 -8.63
N PRO A 142 -8.68 -14.49 -7.81
CA PRO A 142 -7.26 -14.69 -8.13
C PRO A 142 -7.09 -15.32 -9.52
N ARG A 143 -6.03 -14.94 -10.23
CA ARG A 143 -5.70 -15.47 -11.56
C ARG A 143 -4.83 -16.72 -11.48
N SER A 144 -3.87 -16.77 -10.55
CA SER A 144 -2.97 -17.91 -10.38
C SER A 144 -3.25 -18.66 -9.08
N SER A 145 -3.09 -19.98 -9.11
CA SER A 145 -3.07 -20.83 -7.92
C SER A 145 -1.65 -21.08 -7.41
N ARG A 146 -0.60 -20.74 -8.17
CA ARG A 146 0.83 -20.94 -7.85
C ARG A 146 1.51 -19.60 -7.61
N SER A 147 1.16 -18.96 -6.47
CA SER A 147 1.51 -17.57 -6.13
C SER A 147 3.01 -17.24 -6.13
N GLU A 148 3.89 -18.18 -5.79
CA GLU A 148 5.34 -17.91 -5.74
C GLU A 148 6.00 -17.91 -7.12
N ALA A 149 5.75 -18.92 -7.95
CA ALA A 149 6.35 -19.03 -9.29
C ALA A 149 5.89 -17.93 -10.27
N HIS A 150 4.78 -17.26 -9.96
CA HIS A 150 4.17 -16.23 -10.80
C HIS A 150 4.42 -14.80 -10.28
N ARG A 151 5.13 -14.66 -9.15
CA ARG A 151 5.38 -13.35 -8.53
C ARG A 151 6.37 -12.54 -9.38
N PRO A 152 6.02 -11.33 -9.82
CA PRO A 152 6.96 -10.46 -10.53
C PRO A 152 7.98 -9.87 -9.57
N ALA A 153 9.15 -9.53 -10.10
CA ALA A 153 10.08 -8.65 -9.42
C ALA A 153 9.46 -7.25 -9.30
N VAL A 154 9.67 -6.57 -8.17
CA VAL A 154 9.14 -5.22 -7.94
C VAL A 154 10.29 -4.23 -7.92
N LEU A 155 10.14 -3.16 -8.71
CA LEU A 155 11.04 -2.02 -8.74
C LEU A 155 10.28 -0.74 -8.37
N LEU A 156 10.72 -0.09 -7.29
CA LEU A 156 10.27 1.23 -6.90
C LEU A 156 11.21 2.27 -7.51
N VAL A 157 10.69 3.16 -8.36
CA VAL A 157 11.53 4.07 -9.15
C VAL A 157 11.41 5.52 -8.71
N GLY A 158 12.53 6.08 -8.27
CA GLY A 158 12.71 7.50 -7.98
C GLY A 158 11.78 8.09 -6.92
N PRO A 159 11.51 7.41 -5.78
CA PRO A 159 10.70 8.03 -4.74
C PRO A 159 11.38 9.30 -4.22
N ARG A 160 10.60 10.37 -4.10
CA ARG A 160 11.10 11.71 -3.74
C ARG A 160 11.02 12.04 -2.25
N ASP A 161 10.35 11.19 -1.48
CA ASP A 161 10.17 11.34 -0.04
C ASP A 161 10.45 10.02 0.70
N HIS A 162 11.23 10.09 1.79
CA HIS A 162 11.69 8.92 2.55
C HIS A 162 10.56 8.21 3.31
N VAL A 163 9.50 8.92 3.73
CA VAL A 163 8.33 8.36 4.39
C VAL A 163 7.42 7.67 3.38
N GLU A 164 7.23 8.26 2.20
CA GLU A 164 6.52 7.66 1.08
C GLU A 164 7.22 6.37 0.62
N ALA A 165 8.54 6.41 0.40
CA ALA A 165 9.36 5.25 0.08
C ALA A 165 9.23 4.15 1.14
N GLY A 166 9.40 4.52 2.42
CA GLY A 166 9.27 3.57 3.53
C GLY A 166 7.87 2.93 3.60
N SER A 167 6.81 3.70 3.41
CA SER A 167 5.44 3.18 3.42
C SER A 167 5.12 2.27 2.21
N ALA A 168 5.70 2.55 1.04
CA ALA A 168 5.62 1.67 -0.13
C ALA A 168 6.31 0.32 0.13
N LEU A 169 7.53 0.35 0.70
CA LEU A 169 8.27 -0.85 1.11
C LEU A 169 7.51 -1.68 2.14
N ARG A 170 6.89 -1.03 3.14
CA ARG A 170 5.99 -1.72 4.10
C ARG A 170 4.85 -2.44 3.38
N SER A 171 4.31 -1.85 2.32
CA SER A 171 3.24 -2.47 1.52
C SER A 171 3.75 -3.69 0.77
N ALA A 172 4.94 -3.61 0.17
CA ALA A 172 5.54 -4.75 -0.52
C ALA A 172 5.73 -5.94 0.43
N ALA A 173 6.28 -5.69 1.62
CA ALA A 173 6.40 -6.71 2.66
C ALA A 173 5.03 -7.30 3.06
N ALA A 174 4.04 -6.44 3.33
CA ALA A 174 2.68 -6.83 3.72
C ALA A 174 1.98 -7.73 2.69
N PHE A 175 2.31 -7.58 1.41
CA PHE A 175 1.78 -8.38 0.31
C PHE A 175 2.70 -9.56 -0.10
N GLY A 176 3.73 -9.83 0.69
CA GLY A 176 4.56 -11.03 0.59
C GLY A 176 5.72 -10.94 -0.39
N TRP A 177 6.13 -9.74 -0.82
CA TRP A 177 7.43 -9.57 -1.45
C TRP A 177 8.53 -9.65 -0.40
N GLN A 178 9.61 -10.35 -0.74
CA GLN A 178 10.78 -10.54 0.12
C GLN A 178 11.96 -9.68 -0.34
N THR A 179 12.00 -9.36 -1.64
CA THR A 179 13.02 -8.50 -2.24
C THR A 179 12.32 -7.43 -3.10
N VAL A 180 12.80 -6.19 -2.97
CA VAL A 180 12.36 -5.06 -3.80
C VAL A 180 13.61 -4.32 -4.28
N GLY A 181 13.66 -4.06 -5.59
CA GLY A 181 14.62 -3.11 -6.16
C GLY A 181 14.16 -1.69 -5.86
N LEU A 182 15.11 -0.81 -5.54
CA LEU A 182 14.85 0.60 -5.30
C LEU A 182 15.85 1.44 -6.09
N ASP A 183 15.34 2.18 -7.08
CA ASP A 183 16.08 3.27 -7.72
C ASP A 183 15.97 4.52 -6.85
N ASP A 184 16.98 4.69 -6.00
CA ASP A 184 17.13 5.78 -5.04
C ASP A 184 17.91 6.96 -5.63
N ARG A 185 17.57 7.38 -6.86
CA ARG A 185 18.21 8.53 -7.54
C ARG A 185 18.13 9.83 -6.74
N ASP A 186 17.04 10.04 -6.01
CA ASP A 186 16.81 11.21 -5.15
C ASP A 186 17.42 11.06 -3.75
N LYS A 187 18.14 9.96 -3.48
CA LYS A 187 18.88 9.69 -2.23
C LYS A 187 18.02 9.82 -0.97
N VAL A 188 16.79 9.31 -1.03
CA VAL A 188 15.83 9.32 0.08
C VAL A 188 15.96 8.06 0.97
N TRP A 189 16.77 7.06 0.57
CA TRP A 189 16.85 5.78 1.29
C TRP A 189 18.26 5.32 1.69
N PHE A 190 19.16 5.12 0.73
CA PHE A 190 20.52 4.58 0.95
C PHE A 190 21.51 5.70 1.32
N GLY A 191 21.40 6.87 0.68
CA GLY A 191 22.30 8.02 0.87
C GLY A 191 21.78 9.15 1.76
N THR A 192 20.65 8.95 2.44
CA THR A 192 19.92 10.04 3.12
C THR A 192 20.48 10.39 4.52
N PRO A 193 20.32 11.64 5.01
CA PRO A 193 20.68 12.03 6.38
C PRO A 193 20.07 11.14 7.47
N ARG A 194 20.71 11.08 8.64
CA ARG A 194 20.33 10.16 9.73
C ARG A 194 18.87 10.31 10.18
N THR A 195 18.34 11.52 10.24
CA THR A 195 16.96 11.81 10.66
C THR A 195 15.95 11.28 9.64
N MET A 196 16.11 11.64 8.37
CA MET A 196 15.29 11.13 7.26
C MET A 196 15.36 9.59 7.17
N ARG A 197 16.55 9.03 7.35
CA ARG A 197 16.75 7.58 7.41
C ARG A 197 15.92 6.96 8.53
N ALA A 198 15.98 7.51 9.74
CA ALA A 198 15.23 6.98 10.87
C ALA A 198 13.72 7.03 10.62
N GLU A 199 13.21 8.11 10.04
CA GLU A 199 11.80 8.28 9.70
C GLU A 199 11.34 7.32 8.60
N GLY A 200 12.11 7.18 7.52
CA GLY A 200 11.78 6.26 6.43
C GLY A 200 11.81 4.80 6.89
N ARG A 201 12.78 4.43 7.75
CA ARG A 201 12.86 3.10 8.36
C ARG A 201 11.71 2.84 9.33
N ALA A 202 11.28 3.86 10.07
CA ALA A 202 10.09 3.77 10.91
C ALA A 202 8.82 3.58 10.06
N ALA A 203 8.67 4.30 8.96
CA ALA A 203 7.57 4.15 8.01
C ALA A 203 7.53 2.74 7.39
N ALA A 204 8.70 2.20 7.03
CA ALA A 204 8.87 0.83 6.54
C ALA A 204 8.67 -0.24 7.62
N ARG A 205 8.67 0.14 8.90
CA ARG A 205 8.75 -0.77 10.04
C ARG A 205 9.90 -1.78 9.87
N SER A 206 11.07 -1.26 9.51
CA SER A 206 12.26 -2.05 9.16
C SER A 206 12.71 -3.07 10.20
N HIS A 207 12.37 -2.83 11.47
CA HIS A 207 12.69 -3.69 12.59
C HIS A 207 11.74 -4.90 12.71
N ARG A 208 10.63 -4.93 11.95
CA ARG A 208 9.64 -6.02 11.97
C ARG A 208 9.41 -6.66 10.60
N ASN A 209 9.59 -5.92 9.52
CA ASN A 209 9.32 -6.40 8.17
C ASN A 209 10.56 -7.06 7.56
N PRO A 210 10.52 -8.37 7.25
CA PRO A 210 11.61 -9.07 6.59
C PRO A 210 11.55 -8.79 5.08
N LEU A 211 12.01 -7.60 4.69
CA LEU A 211 12.13 -7.20 3.29
C LEU A 211 13.59 -6.85 3.02
N ARG A 212 14.15 -7.39 1.95
CA ARG A 212 15.45 -7.00 1.40
C ARG A 212 15.23 -5.88 0.39
N VAL A 213 15.94 -4.78 0.56
CA VAL A 213 15.87 -3.62 -0.35
C VAL A 213 17.21 -3.47 -1.02
N VAL A 214 17.20 -3.59 -2.34
CA VAL A 214 18.40 -3.66 -3.16
C VAL A 214 18.50 -2.39 -4.00
N PRO A 215 19.65 -1.67 -4.01
CA PRO A 215 19.85 -0.56 -4.92
C PRO A 215 19.72 -1.06 -6.37
N ALA A 216 18.86 -0.44 -7.15
CA ALA A 216 18.63 -0.82 -8.55
C ALA A 216 18.72 0.42 -9.44
N SER A 217 19.22 0.28 -10.66
CA SER A 217 19.12 1.37 -11.64
C SER A 217 17.68 1.51 -12.14
N GLY A 218 17.28 2.73 -12.51
CA GLY A 218 16.01 2.97 -13.19
C GLY A 218 15.97 2.46 -14.63
N ASP A 219 17.07 1.87 -15.13
CA ASP A 219 17.14 1.28 -16.46
C ASP A 219 16.52 -0.12 -16.47
N VAL A 220 15.19 -0.11 -16.51
CA VAL A 220 14.30 -1.28 -16.48
C VAL A 220 14.43 -2.21 -17.68
N HIS A 221 15.14 -1.79 -18.73
CA HIS A 221 15.26 -2.53 -19.98
C HIS A 221 16.34 -3.63 -19.93
N SER A 222 17.19 -3.63 -18.90
CA SER A 222 18.28 -4.60 -18.78
C SER A 222 17.85 -5.89 -18.07
N GLY A 223 17.38 -6.87 -18.86
CA GLY A 223 17.35 -8.30 -18.49
C GLY A 223 16.03 -8.88 -17.95
N TYR A 224 14.90 -8.16 -18.10
CA TYR A 224 13.56 -8.75 -17.94
C TYR A 224 12.92 -9.03 -19.31
N GLU A 225 12.19 -10.14 -19.42
CA GLU A 225 11.44 -10.48 -20.64
C GLU A 225 10.19 -9.61 -20.81
N ARG A 226 9.67 -9.08 -19.70
CA ARG A 226 8.48 -8.25 -19.68
C ARG A 226 8.60 -7.16 -18.63
N VAL A 227 8.24 -5.94 -18.99
CA VAL A 227 8.22 -4.79 -18.08
C VAL A 227 6.82 -4.20 -18.06
N VAL A 228 6.21 -4.13 -16.87
CA VAL A 228 4.91 -3.50 -16.64
C VAL A 228 5.11 -2.29 -15.74
N VAL A 229 4.86 -1.10 -16.28
CA VAL A 229 4.90 0.16 -15.53
C VAL A 229 3.49 0.52 -15.05
N ALA A 230 3.32 0.62 -13.73
CA ALA A 230 2.04 0.84 -13.10
C ALA A 230 2.03 2.11 -12.22
N GLY A 231 1.08 3.01 -12.46
CA GLY A 231 0.95 4.28 -11.75
C GLY A 231 -0.39 4.96 -11.99
N ALA A 232 -0.66 6.09 -11.34
CA ALA A 232 -1.89 6.86 -11.57
C ALA A 232 -1.85 7.62 -12.90
N HIS A 233 -0.69 8.19 -13.23
CA HIS A 233 -0.48 9.05 -14.42
C HIS A 233 0.29 8.36 -15.54
N VAL A 234 0.00 7.08 -15.78
CA VAL A 234 0.60 6.30 -16.89
C VAL A 234 -0.42 6.09 -18.01
N PRO A 235 0.02 5.99 -19.28
CA PRO A 235 -0.87 5.56 -20.35
C PRO A 235 -1.32 4.11 -20.13
N GLY A 236 -2.28 3.61 -20.90
CA GLY A 236 -2.65 2.19 -20.89
C GLY A 236 -3.95 1.83 -20.15
N PRO A 237 -4.32 0.53 -20.17
CA PRO A 237 -5.58 0.06 -19.62
C PRO A 237 -5.61 0.13 -18.09
N PRO A 238 -6.81 0.07 -17.50
CA PRO A 238 -6.97 -0.08 -16.05
C PRO A 238 -6.13 -1.23 -15.49
N LEU A 239 -5.45 -0.98 -14.38
CA LEU A 239 -4.49 -1.88 -13.71
C LEU A 239 -5.04 -3.30 -13.56
N HIS A 240 -6.30 -3.42 -13.18
CA HIS A 240 -6.96 -4.70 -12.96
C HIS A 240 -7.10 -5.56 -14.24
N ARG A 241 -7.05 -4.95 -15.43
CA ARG A 241 -7.14 -5.64 -16.73
C ARG A 241 -5.80 -6.19 -17.18
N VAL A 242 -4.69 -5.63 -16.70
CA VAL A 242 -3.35 -6.09 -17.01
C VAL A 242 -3.02 -7.33 -16.16
N ASP A 243 -2.42 -8.33 -16.79
CA ASP A 243 -1.88 -9.49 -16.08
C ASP A 243 -0.56 -9.11 -15.41
N LEU A 244 -0.53 -9.17 -14.07
CA LEU A 244 0.65 -8.86 -13.26
C LEU A 244 1.36 -10.13 -12.77
N THR A 245 0.98 -11.31 -13.28
CA THR A 245 1.41 -12.63 -12.77
C THR A 245 2.43 -13.33 -13.66
N GLY A 246 3.21 -12.56 -14.42
CA GLY A 246 4.18 -13.09 -15.39
C GLY A 246 5.45 -13.70 -14.80
N GLY A 247 5.49 -13.97 -13.49
CA GLY A 247 6.63 -14.62 -12.85
C GLY A 247 7.86 -13.72 -12.71
N PRO A 248 8.99 -14.28 -12.25
CA PRO A 248 10.18 -13.51 -11.91
C PRO A 248 10.79 -12.80 -13.12
N ARG A 249 10.58 -13.31 -14.35
CA ARG A 249 11.01 -12.65 -15.60
C ARG A 249 10.20 -11.41 -15.98
N THR A 250 9.17 -11.08 -15.20
CA THR A 250 8.41 -9.84 -15.31
C THR A 250 8.85 -8.86 -14.23
N ALA A 251 9.19 -7.63 -14.63
CA ALA A 251 9.34 -6.50 -13.72
C ALA A 251 8.03 -5.72 -13.60
N LEU A 252 7.58 -5.51 -12.36
CA LEU A 252 6.53 -4.57 -12.00
C LEU A 252 7.17 -3.29 -11.48
N VAL A 253 7.09 -2.24 -12.27
CA VAL A 253 7.75 -0.95 -12.04
C VAL A 253 6.73 0.06 -11.54
N ILE A 254 7.03 0.70 -10.42
CA ILE A 254 6.15 1.70 -9.78
C ILE A 254 6.92 3.02 -9.65
N PRO A 255 6.77 3.95 -10.61
CA PRO A 255 7.49 5.21 -10.62
C PRO A 255 6.83 6.27 -9.73
N ASP A 256 7.66 7.15 -9.16
CA ASP A 256 7.24 8.42 -8.55
C ASP A 256 7.54 9.58 -9.52
N GLY A 257 6.51 10.00 -10.26
CA GLY A 257 6.63 11.05 -11.28
C GLY A 257 7.05 10.52 -12.65
N THR A 258 8.35 10.53 -12.97
CA THR A 258 8.82 10.23 -14.34
C THR A 258 8.56 8.78 -14.70
N VAL A 259 7.75 8.57 -15.74
CA VAL A 259 7.38 7.25 -16.24
C VAL A 259 8.50 6.73 -17.16
N PRO A 260 9.08 5.55 -16.90
CA PRO A 260 10.04 4.95 -17.83
C PRO A 260 9.38 4.65 -19.16
N GLU A 261 10.00 5.10 -20.25
CA GLU A 261 9.58 4.81 -21.62
C GLU A 261 10.54 3.84 -22.30
N GLY A 262 10.06 3.11 -23.31
CA GLY A 262 10.88 2.28 -24.17
C GLY A 262 10.10 1.18 -24.89
N VAL A 263 10.79 0.51 -25.81
CA VAL A 263 10.23 -0.62 -26.57
C VAL A 263 10.01 -1.79 -25.63
N GLY A 264 8.83 -2.42 -25.70
CA GLY A 264 8.50 -3.59 -24.86
C GLY A 264 7.97 -3.25 -23.45
N VAL A 265 7.75 -1.97 -23.14
CA VAL A 265 7.09 -1.55 -21.90
C VAL A 265 5.58 -1.59 -22.06
N GLU A 266 4.93 -2.36 -21.20
CA GLU A 266 3.49 -2.32 -21.00
C GLU A 266 3.14 -1.35 -19.88
N TYR A 267 1.97 -0.71 -19.98
CA TYR A 267 1.51 0.22 -18.96
C TYR A 267 0.19 -0.24 -18.33
N ALA A 268 0.02 0.06 -17.04
CA ALA A 268 -1.14 -0.34 -16.25
C ALA A 268 -1.61 0.81 -15.34
N ARG A 269 -2.74 1.43 -15.67
CA ARG A 269 -3.20 2.66 -15.01
C ARG A 269 -4.00 2.37 -13.74
N VAL A 270 -3.63 2.98 -12.63
CA VAL A 270 -4.43 3.00 -11.40
C VAL A 270 -5.56 4.00 -11.58
N ASP A 271 -6.79 3.51 -11.81
CA ASP A 271 -7.97 4.37 -12.00
C ASP A 271 -8.42 4.97 -10.66
N VAL A 272 -7.98 6.19 -10.38
CA VAL A 272 -8.43 7.03 -9.26
C VAL A 272 -8.99 8.35 -9.80
N PRO A 273 -10.03 8.93 -9.15
CA PRO A 273 -10.67 10.14 -9.66
C PRO A 273 -9.88 11.42 -9.41
N GLY A 274 -9.14 11.51 -8.31
CA GLY A 274 -8.37 12.71 -7.95
C GLY A 274 -7.04 12.82 -8.68
N SER A 275 -6.53 14.04 -8.80
CA SER A 275 -5.23 14.35 -9.40
C SER A 275 -4.06 14.42 -8.41
N ASP A 276 -4.35 14.51 -7.11
CA ASP A 276 -3.34 14.55 -6.04
C ASP A 276 -3.12 13.13 -5.50
N ASP A 277 -2.24 12.39 -6.13
CA ASP A 277 -1.84 11.05 -5.73
C ASP A 277 -0.53 11.07 -4.96
N ARG A 278 -0.51 10.30 -3.87
CA ARG A 278 0.71 10.08 -3.09
C ARG A 278 1.35 8.78 -3.54
N TYR A 279 2.67 8.80 -3.75
CA TYR A 279 3.44 7.65 -4.21
C TYR A 279 3.14 6.37 -3.41
N ARG A 280 3.12 6.44 -2.07
CA ARG A 280 2.84 5.28 -1.22
C ARG A 280 1.45 4.69 -1.45
N LEU A 281 0.45 5.53 -1.75
CA LEU A 281 -0.93 5.08 -1.93
C LEU A 281 -1.09 4.36 -3.26
N VAL A 282 -0.52 4.92 -4.33
CA VAL A 282 -0.44 4.30 -5.66
C VAL A 282 0.30 2.97 -5.57
N ALA A 283 1.50 2.96 -4.96
CA ALA A 283 2.28 1.75 -4.77
C ALA A 283 1.51 0.68 -3.99
N SER A 284 0.83 1.04 -2.90
CA SER A 284 -0.01 0.11 -2.14
C SER A 284 -1.13 -0.50 -2.99
N ILE A 285 -1.80 0.28 -3.84
CA ILE A 285 -2.86 -0.22 -4.73
C ILE A 285 -2.30 -1.18 -5.77
N VAL A 286 -1.18 -0.82 -6.41
CA VAL A 286 -0.49 -1.66 -7.40
C VAL A 286 -0.09 -3.01 -6.80
N LEU A 287 0.57 -2.98 -5.65
CA LEU A 287 1.02 -4.17 -4.94
C LEU A 287 -0.17 -5.03 -4.47
N ALA A 288 -1.26 -4.40 -4.02
CA ALA A 288 -2.48 -5.11 -3.64
C ALA A 288 -3.13 -5.84 -4.83
N GLU A 289 -3.17 -5.21 -6.00
CA GLU A 289 -3.72 -5.82 -7.22
C GLU A 289 -2.84 -6.96 -7.74
N ALA A 290 -1.51 -6.80 -7.74
CA ALA A 290 -0.61 -7.91 -8.06
C ALA A 290 -0.80 -9.07 -7.06
N ALA A 291 -0.86 -8.80 -5.76
CA ALA A 291 -1.10 -9.82 -4.73
C ALA A 291 -2.45 -10.53 -4.89
N ARG A 292 -3.51 -9.77 -5.23
CA ARG A 292 -4.82 -10.33 -5.53
C ARG A 292 -4.75 -11.30 -6.71
N GLN A 293 -4.08 -10.92 -7.80
CA GLN A 293 -3.96 -11.78 -8.99
C GLN A 293 -3.13 -13.04 -8.72
N LEU A 294 -2.06 -12.94 -7.94
CA LEU A 294 -1.23 -14.09 -7.54
C LEU A 294 -1.97 -15.08 -6.62
N GLY A 295 -2.99 -14.61 -5.93
CA GLY A 295 -3.66 -15.36 -4.88
C GLY A 295 -2.86 -15.36 -3.58
N ILE A 296 -3.58 -15.31 -2.47
CA ILE A 296 -2.98 -15.29 -1.13
C ILE A 296 -3.23 -16.68 -0.54
N ARG A 297 -2.25 -17.57 -0.67
CA ARG A 297 -2.28 -18.84 0.08
C ARG A 297 -1.90 -18.53 1.52
N PRO A 298 -2.70 -18.97 2.53
CA PRO A 298 -2.25 -18.97 3.90
C PRO A 298 -0.98 -19.81 3.96
N THR A 299 0.14 -19.24 4.40
CA THR A 299 1.34 -20.04 4.64
C THR A 299 1.01 -21.06 5.73
N THR A 300 0.84 -22.34 5.37
CA THR A 300 0.47 -23.41 6.31
C THR A 300 1.61 -23.81 7.24
N ARG A 301 2.82 -23.36 6.97
CA ARG A 301 3.96 -23.44 7.89
C ARG A 301 4.76 -22.15 7.79
N PRO A 302 5.13 -21.51 8.93
CA PRO A 302 6.29 -20.64 8.90
C PRO A 302 7.45 -21.52 8.45
N ARG A 303 8.08 -21.22 7.31
CA ARG A 303 9.49 -21.60 7.18
C ARG A 303 10.16 -20.94 8.38
N ARG A 304 10.64 -21.75 9.33
CA ARG A 304 11.55 -21.27 10.38
C ARG A 304 12.79 -20.79 9.64
N PHE A 305 12.77 -19.53 9.25
CA PHE A 305 13.98 -18.85 8.85
C PHE A 305 14.79 -18.67 10.12
N ALA A 306 16.07 -19.02 10.07
CA ALA A 306 17.01 -18.58 11.08
C ALA A 306 16.82 -17.06 11.18
N TYR A 307 16.41 -16.61 12.36
CA TYR A 307 16.22 -15.20 12.67
C TYR A 307 17.59 -14.51 12.71
N GLU A 308 18.22 -14.37 11.55
CA GLU A 308 19.27 -13.38 11.36
C GLU A 308 18.59 -12.10 10.93
N SER A 309 18.52 -11.23 11.93
CA SER A 309 17.75 -10.02 12.05
C SER A 309 18.11 -8.94 11.05
N THR A 310 17.18 -7.99 10.89
CA THR A 310 17.27 -6.69 10.21
C THR A 310 17.18 -6.71 8.68
N LEU A 311 16.55 -5.67 8.13
CA LEU A 311 16.75 -5.21 6.74
C LEU A 311 18.24 -5.32 6.39
N THR A 312 18.62 -6.36 5.63
CA THR A 312 20.00 -6.54 5.21
C THR A 312 20.25 -5.54 4.08
N LEU A 313 20.76 -4.37 4.44
CA LEU A 313 21.23 -3.40 3.48
C LEU A 313 22.54 -3.90 2.90
N VAL A 314 22.61 -3.96 1.58
CA VAL A 314 23.89 -3.95 0.88
C VAL A 314 24.54 -2.58 1.20
N PRO A 315 25.86 -2.49 1.49
CA PRO A 315 26.51 -1.23 1.85
C PRO A 315 26.19 -0.09 0.86
N PRO A 316 26.17 1.18 1.28
CA PRO A 316 25.92 2.31 0.37
C PRO A 316 26.92 2.39 -0.79
N ASP A 317 28.10 1.78 -0.63
CA ASP A 317 29.16 1.67 -1.65
C ASP A 317 29.15 0.32 -2.39
N SER A 318 28.09 -0.48 -2.23
CA SER A 318 27.92 -1.69 -3.04
C SER A 318 27.52 -1.31 -4.47
N ASP A 319 28.08 -2.04 -5.44
CA ASP A 319 27.76 -1.85 -6.85
C ASP A 319 26.24 -1.89 -7.05
N LEU A 320 25.73 -0.99 -7.89
CA LEU A 320 24.34 -0.99 -8.32
C LEU A 320 24.01 -2.38 -8.86
N VAL A 321 23.10 -3.07 -8.20
CA VAL A 321 22.64 -4.38 -8.66
C VAL A 321 21.73 -4.12 -9.85
N HIS A 322 22.08 -4.66 -11.01
CA HIS A 322 21.22 -4.50 -12.18
C HIS A 322 19.87 -5.18 -11.91
N PRO A 323 18.74 -4.63 -12.41
CA PRO A 323 17.42 -5.18 -12.10
C PRO A 323 17.29 -6.70 -12.35
N HIS A 324 17.94 -7.26 -13.38
CA HIS A 324 17.95 -8.71 -13.64
C HIS A 324 18.64 -9.56 -12.55
N GLU A 325 19.55 -8.99 -11.76
CA GLU A 325 20.19 -9.67 -10.64
C GLU A 325 19.23 -9.85 -9.45
N LEU A 326 18.07 -9.17 -9.43
CA LEU A 326 16.98 -9.47 -8.50
C LEU A 326 16.46 -10.91 -8.65
N LEU A 327 16.67 -11.56 -9.81
CA LEU A 327 16.30 -12.95 -10.06
C LEU A 327 17.14 -13.96 -9.24
N ALA A 328 18.32 -13.55 -8.78
CA ALA A 328 19.24 -14.40 -8.03
C ALA A 328 18.93 -14.42 -6.51
N TYR A 329 17.93 -13.64 -6.07
CA TYR A 329 17.53 -13.47 -4.67
C TYR A 329 16.08 -13.90 -4.42
#